data_AF-A0A6G8QG05-F1
#
_entry.id   AF-A0A6G8QG05-F1
#
_cell.length_a   1.000
_cell.length_b   1.000
_cell.length_c   1.000
_cell.angle_alpha   90.00
_cell.angle_beta   90.00
_cell.angle_gamma   90.00
#
_symmetry.space_group_name_H-M   'P 1'
#
loop_
_entity.id
_entity.type
_entity.pdbx_description
1 polymer ?
#
loop_
_entity_poly.entity_id
_entity_poly.type
_entity_poly.pdbx_seq_one_letter_code
_entity_poly.pdbx_strand_id
1 'polypeptide(L)'
;MTPRVVPAEARFGARRRGRPYWLIVSHERGFLEVLALELADGERAVPVFSFGEEAELFLALGGLGAAEGAETGDRWLVRETAPGELASLLLGPLSDAGRVALDPLPGRLGGKAFLGLVSADREDFLASFLAVGGRRPSW
;
A
#
# COMPACT_ATOMS: atom_id res chain seq x y z
N MET A 1 -31.50 -39.85 14.43
CA MET A 1 -30.11 -39.59 14.00
C MET A 1 -30.03 -38.12 13.63
N THR A 2 -29.74 -37.26 14.62
CA THR A 2 -29.72 -35.80 14.49
C THR A 2 -28.30 -35.33 14.16
N PRO A 3 -28.07 -34.48 13.15
CA PRO A 3 -26.73 -33.98 12.89
C PRO A 3 -26.37 -32.95 13.95
N ARG A 4 -25.19 -33.15 14.55
CA ARG A 4 -24.55 -32.28 15.52
C ARG A 4 -24.07 -31.03 14.78
N VAL A 5 -24.71 -29.89 15.00
CA VAL A 5 -24.16 -28.59 14.57
C VAL A 5 -22.93 -28.32 15.43
N VAL A 6 -21.76 -28.36 14.80
CA VAL A 6 -20.51 -27.87 15.38
C VAL A 6 -20.56 -26.33 15.38
N PRO A 7 -20.32 -25.65 16.50
CA PRO A 7 -20.33 -24.20 16.53
C PRO A 7 -19.10 -23.67 15.79
N ALA A 8 -19.33 -22.71 14.88
CA ALA A 8 -18.27 -21.93 14.23
C ALA A 8 -17.71 -20.92 15.23
N GLU A 9 -16.99 -21.42 16.24
CA GLU A 9 -16.25 -20.61 17.21
C GLU A 9 -14.76 -20.62 16.87
N ALA A 10 -14.45 -19.90 15.80
CA ALA A 10 -13.17 -19.23 15.68
C ALA A 10 -13.42 -17.91 14.94
N ARG A 11 -14.28 -17.07 15.51
CA ARG A 11 -14.26 -15.63 15.24
C ARG A 11 -12.96 -15.08 15.85
N PHE A 12 -11.83 -15.38 15.22
CA PHE A 12 -10.60 -14.64 15.44
C PHE A 12 -10.94 -13.17 15.24
N GLY A 13 -10.69 -12.41 16.29
CA GLY A 13 -11.41 -11.19 16.62
C GLY A 13 -11.66 -10.29 15.42
N ALA A 14 -12.90 -9.80 15.33
CA ALA A 14 -13.23 -8.65 14.52
C ALA A 14 -12.44 -7.44 15.05
N ARG A 15 -11.14 -7.37 14.70
CA ARG A 15 -10.35 -6.15 14.75
C ARG A 15 -11.12 -5.13 13.93
N ARG A 16 -11.39 -3.97 14.52
CA ARG A 16 -12.14 -2.86 13.91
C ARG A 16 -11.78 -2.76 12.43
N ARG A 17 -12.75 -3.03 11.55
CA ARG A 17 -12.55 -2.97 10.09
C ARG A 17 -12.33 -1.52 9.71
N GLY A 18 -11.08 -1.06 9.79
CA GLY A 18 -10.66 0.17 9.13
C GLY A 18 -10.93 0.07 7.64
N ARG A 19 -11.06 1.21 6.96
CA ARG A 19 -11.19 1.23 5.50
C ARG A 19 -9.97 0.53 4.88
N PRO A 20 -10.15 -0.25 3.80
CA PRO A 20 -9.02 -0.86 3.10
C PRO A 20 -8.12 0.21 2.49
N TYR A 21 -6.94 -0.21 2.09
CA TYR A 21 -6.00 0.54 1.28
C TYR A 21 -5.76 -0.18 -0.04
N TRP A 22 -5.23 0.52 -1.02
CA TRP A 22 -4.90 -0.03 -2.33
C TRP A 22 -3.40 0.05 -2.56
N LEU A 23 -2.83 -1.05 -3.04
CA LEU A 23 -1.43 -1.17 -3.42
C LEU A 23 -1.36 -1.43 -4.92
N ILE A 24 -0.24 -1.05 -5.52
CA ILE A 24 0.11 -1.44 -6.88
C ILE A 24 1.07 -2.63 -6.79
N VAL A 25 0.72 -3.73 -7.46
CA VAL A 25 1.46 -5.00 -7.38
C VAL A 25 1.75 -5.58 -8.77
N SER A 26 2.85 -6.31 -8.89
CA SER A 26 3.16 -7.17 -10.04
C SER A 26 3.20 -8.63 -9.59
N HIS A 27 2.83 -9.54 -10.49
CA HIS A 27 2.96 -10.97 -10.29
C HIS A 27 4.04 -11.50 -11.22
N GLU A 28 5.29 -11.39 -10.78
CA GLU A 28 6.45 -11.85 -11.53
C GLU A 28 7.07 -13.07 -10.86
N ARG A 29 7.44 -14.07 -11.67
CA ARG A 29 8.21 -15.26 -11.25
C ARG A 29 7.61 -16.01 -10.04
N GLY A 30 6.30 -15.89 -9.83
CA GLY A 30 5.58 -16.54 -8.73
C GLY A 30 5.58 -15.79 -7.40
N PHE A 31 6.15 -14.58 -7.35
CA PHE A 31 6.15 -13.73 -6.15
C PHE A 31 5.29 -12.48 -6.37
N LEU A 32 4.68 -12.00 -5.28
CA LEU A 32 3.97 -10.72 -5.27
C LEU A 32 5.01 -9.62 -5.05
N GLU A 33 5.24 -8.81 -6.08
CA GLU A 33 6.03 -7.59 -5.95
C GLU A 33 5.10 -6.41 -5.68
N VAL A 34 5.49 -5.54 -4.74
CA VAL A 34 4.77 -4.29 -4.46
C VAL A 34 5.59 -3.15 -5.02
N LEU A 35 4.92 -2.22 -5.70
CA LEU A 35 5.56 -1.04 -6.27
C LEU A 35 6.32 -0.27 -5.18
N ALA A 36 7.52 0.19 -5.52
CA ALA A 36 8.30 1.09 -4.69
C ALA A 36 8.80 2.26 -5.55
N LEU A 37 8.63 3.47 -5.06
CA LEU A 37 9.06 4.71 -5.70
C LEU A 37 10.39 5.17 -5.09
N GLU A 38 11.26 5.74 -5.91
CA GLU A 38 12.53 6.33 -5.45
C GLU A 38 12.34 7.82 -5.17
N LEU A 39 12.68 8.24 -3.96
CA LEU A 39 12.67 9.63 -3.52
C LEU A 39 13.91 10.40 -4.03
N ALA A 40 13.94 11.72 -3.78
CA ALA A 40 15.04 12.58 -4.22
C ALA A 40 16.38 12.27 -3.53
N ASP A 41 16.32 11.78 -2.30
CA ASP A 41 17.45 11.36 -1.47
C ASP A 41 17.88 9.90 -1.73
N GLY A 42 17.18 9.20 -2.65
CA GLY A 42 17.44 7.79 -2.97
C GLY A 42 16.75 6.80 -2.04
N GLU A 43 15.99 7.27 -1.04
CA GLU A 43 15.16 6.38 -0.23
C GLU A 43 13.99 5.78 -1.04
N ARG A 44 13.51 4.62 -0.59
CA ARG A 44 12.37 3.92 -1.20
C ARG A 44 11.10 4.23 -0.42
N ALA A 45 10.04 4.59 -1.15
CA ALA A 45 8.71 4.81 -0.64
C ALA A 45 7.71 3.82 -1.24
N VAL A 46 6.90 3.16 -0.42
CA VAL A 46 5.77 2.36 -0.90
C VAL A 46 4.57 3.30 -1.12
N PRO A 47 4.01 3.40 -2.34
CA PRO A 47 2.79 4.14 -2.57
C PRO A 47 1.59 3.36 -2.01
N VAL A 48 0.81 4.03 -1.18
CA VAL A 48 -0.41 3.51 -0.57
C VAL A 48 -1.54 4.45 -0.96
N PHE A 49 -2.62 3.87 -1.46
CA PHE A 49 -3.78 4.64 -1.90
C PHE A 49 -4.97 4.43 -0.97
N SER A 50 -5.69 5.50 -0.70
CA SER A 50 -6.91 5.56 0.10
C SER A 50 -8.14 5.13 -0.69
N PHE A 51 -8.05 5.14 -2.03
CA PHE A 51 -9.10 4.69 -2.95
C PHE A 51 -8.51 3.91 -4.14
N GLY A 52 -9.27 2.93 -4.64
CA GLY A 52 -8.83 2.13 -5.79
C GLY A 52 -8.71 2.97 -7.06
N GLU A 53 -9.62 3.93 -7.24
CA GLU A 53 -9.65 4.84 -8.38
C GLU A 53 -8.39 5.71 -8.47
N GLU A 54 -7.80 6.10 -7.32
CA GLU A 54 -6.54 6.86 -7.27
C GLU A 54 -5.35 5.99 -7.71
N ALA A 55 -5.32 4.73 -7.27
CA ALA A 55 -4.29 3.78 -7.69
C ALA A 55 -4.39 3.45 -9.20
N GLU A 56 -5.61 3.31 -9.72
CA GLU A 56 -5.86 3.09 -11.15
C GLU A 56 -5.46 4.32 -11.97
N LEU A 57 -5.84 5.52 -11.52
CA LEU A 57 -5.45 6.76 -12.17
C LEU A 57 -3.92 6.94 -12.14
N PHE A 58 -3.27 6.55 -11.05
CA PHE A 58 -1.83 6.60 -10.93
C PHE A 58 -1.15 5.76 -12.02
N LEU A 59 -1.62 4.53 -12.25
CA LEU A 59 -1.13 3.66 -13.32
C LEU A 59 -1.43 4.25 -14.71
N ALA A 60 -2.67 4.67 -14.94
CA ALA A 60 -3.13 5.17 -16.24
C ALA A 60 -2.36 6.41 -16.72
N LEU A 61 -1.94 7.27 -15.78
CA LEU A 61 -1.20 8.50 -16.08
C LEU A 61 0.32 8.33 -16.05
N GLY A 62 0.82 7.10 -16.14
CA GLY A 62 2.26 6.83 -16.24
C GLY A 62 2.99 7.10 -14.93
N GLY A 63 2.37 6.76 -13.78
CA GLY A 63 2.97 6.85 -12.45
C GLY A 63 4.27 6.07 -12.28
N LEU A 64 4.53 5.10 -13.17
CA LEU A 64 5.77 4.34 -13.25
C LEU A 64 6.88 5.05 -14.06
N GLY A 65 6.60 6.24 -14.59
CA GLY A 65 7.38 6.86 -15.65
C GLY A 65 7.21 6.11 -16.97
N ALA A 66 7.40 6.79 -18.10
CA ALA A 66 7.71 6.08 -19.34
C ALA A 66 9.07 5.41 -19.13
N ALA A 67 9.09 4.22 -18.56
CA ALA A 67 10.27 3.37 -18.57
C ALA A 67 10.51 3.01 -20.05
N GLU A 68 11.35 3.80 -20.73
CA GLU A 68 11.96 3.38 -22.00
C GLU A 68 12.59 2.00 -21.75
N GLY A 69 12.01 0.97 -22.36
CA GLY A 69 12.46 -0.42 -22.24
C GLY A 69 11.55 -1.35 -21.44
N ALA A 70 10.42 -0.91 -20.87
CA ALA A 70 9.40 -1.83 -20.35
C ALA A 70 8.59 -2.45 -21.51
N GLU A 71 9.27 -3.27 -22.31
CA GLU A 71 8.68 -4.19 -23.28
C GLU A 71 7.77 -5.18 -22.52
N THR A 72 6.46 -4.92 -22.48
CA THR A 72 5.35 -5.89 -22.38
C THR A 72 5.57 -7.15 -21.52
N GLY A 73 6.13 -7.01 -20.31
CA GLY A 73 6.31 -8.13 -19.37
C GLY A 73 5.37 -8.07 -18.18
N ASP A 74 5.27 -6.89 -17.56
CA ASP A 74 4.85 -6.82 -16.16
C ASP A 74 3.59 -5.98 -16.03
N ARG A 75 2.44 -6.67 -15.98
CA ARG A 75 1.16 -6.00 -15.71
C ARG A 75 1.09 -5.67 -14.24
N TRP A 76 1.46 -4.43 -13.89
CA TRP A 76 1.11 -3.83 -12.63
C TRP A 76 -0.41 -3.75 -12.48
N LEU A 77 -0.92 -4.14 -11.32
CA LEU A 77 -2.34 -4.23 -10.99
C LEU A 77 -2.61 -3.54 -9.66
N VAL A 78 -3.84 -3.06 -9.51
CA VAL A 78 -4.33 -2.51 -8.24
C VAL A 78 -4.87 -3.65 -7.38
N ARG A 79 -4.48 -3.67 -6.10
CA ARG A 79 -4.88 -4.68 -5.12
C ARG A 79 -5.38 -4.05 -3.83
N GLU A 80 -6.63 -4.33 -3.50
CA GLU A 80 -7.21 -4.00 -2.19
C GLU A 80 -6.48 -4.79 -1.08
N THR A 81 -6.13 -4.11 0.00
CA THR A 81 -5.32 -4.62 1.11
C THR A 81 -5.93 -4.14 2.43
N ALA A 82 -6.20 -5.08 3.34
CA ALA A 82 -6.74 -4.72 4.65
C ALA A 82 -5.68 -3.98 5.50
N PRO A 83 -6.07 -3.06 6.41
CA PRO A 83 -5.13 -2.34 7.29
C PRO A 83 -4.12 -3.23 8.02
N GLY A 84 -4.59 -4.35 8.59
CA GLY A 84 -3.71 -5.30 9.29
C GLY A 84 -2.79 -6.08 8.36
N GLU A 85 -3.21 -6.32 7.12
CA GLU A 85 -2.36 -6.94 6.10
C GLU A 85 -1.29 -5.96 5.62
N LEU A 86 -1.66 -4.70 5.33
CA LEU A 86 -0.72 -3.65 4.99
C LEU A 86 0.34 -3.46 6.08
N ALA A 87 -0.08 -3.43 7.35
CA ALA A 87 0.85 -3.36 8.48
C ALA A 87 1.80 -4.57 8.51
N SER A 88 1.29 -5.77 8.21
CA SER A 88 2.10 -6.99 8.16
C SER A 88 3.12 -6.96 7.01
N LEU A 89 2.76 -6.38 5.87
CA LEU A 89 3.67 -6.19 4.73
C LEU A 89 4.80 -5.21 5.07
N LEU A 90 4.46 -4.05 5.65
CA LEU A 90 5.43 -3.03 6.05
C LEU A 90 6.38 -3.49 7.17
N LEU A 91 5.90 -4.34 8.08
CA LEU A 91 6.74 -4.93 9.13
C LEU A 91 7.63 -6.09 8.63
N GLY A 92 7.36 -6.62 7.44
CA GLY A 92 8.03 -7.82 6.93
C GLY A 92 8.56 -7.62 5.51
N PRO A 93 7.88 -8.12 4.47
CA PRO A 93 8.37 -8.05 3.09
C PRO A 93 8.76 -6.67 2.57
N LEU A 94 8.18 -5.59 3.10
CA LEU A 94 8.44 -4.20 2.71
C LEU A 94 9.22 -3.41 3.78
N SER A 95 9.95 -4.11 4.65
CA SER A 95 10.75 -3.52 5.73
C SER A 95 12.05 -2.85 5.24
N ASP A 96 12.36 -2.92 3.96
CA ASP A 96 13.45 -2.17 3.32
C ASP A 96 13.01 -0.77 2.86
N ALA A 97 11.71 -0.54 2.67
CA ALA A 97 11.17 0.77 2.39
C ALA A 97 11.09 1.61 3.68
N GLY A 98 11.86 2.70 3.72
CA GLY A 98 11.87 3.63 4.87
C GLY A 98 10.62 4.52 4.93
N ARG A 99 9.91 4.67 3.81
CA ARG A 99 8.84 5.66 3.65
C ARG A 99 7.56 5.05 3.09
N VAL A 100 6.44 5.68 3.40
CA VAL A 100 5.12 5.39 2.82
C VAL A 100 4.57 6.67 2.21
N ALA A 101 4.32 6.67 0.90
CA ALA A 101 3.72 7.79 0.19
C ALA A 101 2.20 7.59 0.14
N LEU A 102 1.44 8.45 0.81
CA LEU A 102 -0.02 8.37 0.83
C LEU A 102 -0.61 9.19 -0.33
N ASP A 103 -1.44 8.55 -1.14
CA ASP A 103 -2.15 9.14 -2.29
C ASP A 103 -1.24 9.98 -3.22
N PRO A 104 -0.08 9.44 -3.67
CA PRO A 104 0.84 10.20 -4.49
C PRO A 104 0.23 10.53 -5.85
N LEU A 105 0.55 11.72 -6.37
CA LEU A 105 0.16 12.12 -7.72
C LEU A 105 0.95 11.32 -8.79
N PRO A 106 0.35 10.99 -9.93
CA PRO A 106 1.05 10.28 -11.00
C PRO A 106 2.10 11.11 -11.75
N GLY A 107 3.09 10.38 -12.25
CA GLY A 107 3.96 10.80 -13.36
C GLY A 107 4.64 12.13 -13.11
N ARG A 108 4.55 13.05 -14.08
CA ARG A 108 5.17 14.38 -13.99
C ARG A 108 4.53 15.29 -12.93
N LEU A 109 3.32 15.00 -12.47
CA LEU A 109 2.60 15.81 -11.47
C LEU A 109 3.10 15.54 -10.05
N GLY A 110 3.57 14.31 -9.79
CA GLY A 110 4.08 13.89 -8.49
C GLY A 110 5.58 13.66 -8.46
N GLY A 111 6.38 14.53 -9.09
CA GLY A 111 7.84 14.37 -9.12
C GLY A 111 8.48 14.17 -7.73
N LYS A 112 9.75 13.74 -7.69
CA LYS A 112 10.45 13.31 -6.45
C LYS A 112 10.34 14.26 -5.25
N ALA A 113 10.31 15.58 -5.49
CA ALA A 113 10.12 16.58 -4.42
C ALA A 113 8.71 16.55 -3.81
N PHE A 114 7.67 16.35 -4.63
CA PHE A 114 6.29 16.17 -4.15
C PHE A 114 6.14 14.86 -3.39
N LEU A 115 6.72 13.76 -3.91
CA LEU A 115 6.72 12.47 -3.21
C LEU A 115 7.30 12.56 -1.81
N GLY A 116 8.39 13.32 -1.61
CA GLY A 116 8.95 13.54 -0.29
C GLY A 116 8.01 14.28 0.68
N LEU A 117 7.13 15.15 0.19
CA LEU A 117 6.15 15.90 1.00
C LEU A 117 4.96 15.04 1.42
N VAL A 118 4.51 14.12 0.55
CA VAL A 118 3.38 13.22 0.83
C VAL A 118 3.82 11.88 1.43
N SER A 119 5.11 11.74 1.74
CA SER A 119 5.67 10.55 2.37
C SER A 119 5.81 10.73 3.87
N ALA A 120 5.32 9.75 4.63
CA ALA A 120 5.60 9.61 6.04
C ALA A 120 6.70 8.57 6.26
N ASP A 121 7.42 8.67 7.38
CA ASP A 121 8.25 7.57 7.87
C ASP A 121 7.37 6.34 8.08
N ARG A 122 7.89 5.16 7.70
CA ARG A 122 7.14 3.91 7.80
C ARG A 122 6.66 3.64 9.23
N GLU A 123 7.52 3.89 10.21
CA GLU A 123 7.23 3.71 11.64
C GLU A 123 6.06 4.60 12.09
N ASP A 124 6.05 5.86 11.65
CA ASP A 124 4.99 6.81 11.96
C ASP A 124 3.67 6.43 11.29
N PHE A 125 3.74 5.98 10.04
CA PHE A 125 2.58 5.42 9.33
C PHE A 125 2.02 4.19 10.06
N LEU A 126 2.88 3.26 10.50
CA LEU A 126 2.49 2.09 11.30
C LEU A 126 1.88 2.48 12.65
N ALA A 127 2.42 3.50 13.32
CA ALA A 127 1.87 4.01 14.58
C ALA A 127 0.46 4.59 14.41
N SER A 128 0.13 5.12 13.22
CA SER A 128 -1.21 5.65 12.93
C SER A 128 -2.31 4.57 13.02
N PHE A 129 -2.01 3.30 12.70
CA PHE A 129 -2.97 2.20 12.86
C PHE A 129 -3.33 1.94 14.33
N LEU A 130 -2.43 2.28 15.26
CA LEU A 130 -2.63 2.16 16.70
C LEU A 130 -3.36 3.38 17.27
N ALA A 131 -3.10 4.57 16.72
CA ALA A 131 -3.73 5.84 17.11
C ALA A 131 -5.24 5.91 16.77
N VAL A 132 -5.77 5.01 15.94
CA VAL A 132 -7.23 4.87 15.71
C VAL A 132 -7.99 4.38 16.98
N GLY A 133 -7.28 4.10 18.08
CA GLY A 133 -7.83 3.99 19.43
C GLY A 133 -7.92 5.29 20.24
N GLY A 134 -7.31 6.39 19.79
CA GLY A 134 -7.29 7.68 20.50
C GLY A 134 -6.75 8.82 19.64
N ARG A 135 -7.69 9.66 19.16
CA ARG A 135 -7.50 10.93 18.42
C ARG A 135 -6.62 10.87 17.15
N ARG A 136 -7.22 11.31 16.05
CA ARG A 136 -6.59 11.52 14.74
C ARG A 136 -5.42 12.51 14.84
N PRO A 137 -4.31 12.30 14.10
CA PRO A 137 -3.41 13.38 13.76
C PRO A 137 -4.11 14.36 12.80
N SER A 138 -3.88 15.65 13.02
CA SER A 138 -4.22 16.72 12.09
C SER A 138 -2.99 17.01 11.25
N TRP A 139 -3.04 16.60 10.00
CA TRP A 139 -2.27 17.21 8.92
C TRP A 139 -3.27 17.59 7.84
#